data_AF-A0A7K1J378-F1
#
_entry.id   AF-A0A7K1J378-F1
#
_cell.length_a   1.000
_cell.length_b   1.000
_cell.length_c   1.000
_cell.angle_alpha   90.00
_cell.angle_beta   90.00
_cell.angle_gamma   90.00
#
_symmetry.space_group_name_H-M   'P 1'
#
loop_
_entity.id
_entity.type
_entity.pdbx_description
1 polymer ?
#
loop_
_entity_poly.entity_id
_entity_poly.type
_entity_poly.pdbx_seq_one_letter_code
_entity_poly.pdbx_strand_id
1 'polypeptide(L)'
;MRQPFEVYVHVPFCIRRCGYCDFNTYTALDLGEGASRANYATLACLEMRHVHAWQEAHGIHEPPASTVFFGGGTPTILPAEDLVTMLDTVRELWGMEEHAEITTEANPDSVDREYLHTLRQGGFTRISFGMQSSVPHVLRTLDRTHDPRNVIDNVRIAKELGFEVSVDLIYGAPGESLADWCASVQTAIELGVDHISAYALTIEPHTKMGRQIASGQIAAPNDDDEAAKYEIADAMLSEAGLQWYEISNWAAPGHESRHNLGYWRNVDWAGIGPGAHSHYGEVFNVADPEQQDAKAGVEIAASASTAEQACSLRAWDIPHPRVWAVALANHRVPWQGYELISAAENAEEIIMLGIRLHEGFDLDAFTERTGRRITNYVVDSLVEEGLVTRDGERIIATLRGRLLNDLVIERLLDSLE
;
A
#
# COMPACT_ATOMS: atom_id res chain seq x y z
N MET A 1 -23.75 -6.12 -0.16
CA MET A 1 -22.88 -6.72 -1.19
C MET A 1 -21.69 -7.33 -0.47
N ARG A 2 -21.13 -8.44 -0.95
CA ARG A 2 -19.91 -9.02 -0.34
C ARG A 2 -18.76 -8.01 -0.51
N GLN A 3 -17.91 -7.82 0.49
CA GLN A 3 -16.78 -6.90 0.38
C GLN A 3 -15.82 -7.38 -0.73
N PRO A 4 -15.17 -6.48 -1.48
CA PRO A 4 -14.13 -6.86 -2.45
C PRO A 4 -12.98 -7.61 -1.78
N PHE A 5 -12.27 -8.43 -2.56
CA PHE A 5 -11.07 -9.13 -2.11
C PHE A 5 -9.87 -8.74 -2.98
N GLU A 6 -8.71 -8.53 -2.35
CA GLU A 6 -7.50 -8.08 -3.02
C GLU A 6 -6.31 -9.01 -2.76
N VAL A 7 -5.31 -8.96 -3.63
CA VAL A 7 -4.05 -9.71 -3.42
C VAL A 7 -2.87 -8.77 -3.55
N TYR A 8 -2.01 -8.74 -2.55
CA TYR A 8 -0.74 -8.01 -2.57
C TYR A 8 0.42 -8.98 -2.66
N VAL A 9 1.33 -8.78 -3.61
CA VAL A 9 2.54 -9.59 -3.79
C VAL A 9 3.78 -8.74 -3.53
N HIS A 10 4.45 -9.02 -2.43
CA HIS A 10 5.62 -8.28 -1.95
C HIS A 10 6.93 -8.84 -2.52
N VAL A 11 7.48 -8.21 -3.57
CA VAL A 11 8.77 -8.59 -4.14
C VAL A 11 9.90 -7.86 -3.39
N PRO A 12 10.73 -8.55 -2.58
CA PRO A 12 11.61 -7.88 -1.62
C PRO A 12 12.94 -7.43 -2.24
N PHE A 13 13.15 -7.56 -3.55
CA PHE A 13 14.45 -7.34 -4.18
C PHE A 13 14.60 -5.94 -4.76
N CYS A 14 15.74 -5.30 -4.51
CA CYS A 14 16.14 -4.02 -5.08
C CYS A 14 17.51 -4.12 -5.76
N ILE A 15 17.79 -3.26 -6.75
CA ILE A 15 19.16 -3.09 -7.28
C ILE A 15 20.03 -2.35 -6.25
N ARG A 16 19.46 -1.32 -5.63
CA ARG A 16 20.08 -0.49 -4.60
C ARG A 16 19.02 -0.14 -3.55
N ARG A 17 19.46 -0.02 -2.30
CA ARG A 17 18.60 0.46 -1.21
C ARG A 17 18.72 1.98 -1.12
N CYS A 18 17.61 2.69 -1.32
CA CYS A 18 17.55 4.15 -1.19
C CYS A 18 17.83 4.55 0.28
N GLY A 19 18.39 5.73 0.50
CA GLY A 19 18.86 6.14 1.83
C GLY A 19 17.76 6.25 2.88
N TYR A 20 16.55 6.59 2.43
CA TYR A 20 15.33 6.75 3.23
C TYR A 20 14.48 5.48 3.34
N CYS A 21 14.77 4.45 2.53
CA CYS A 21 13.86 3.32 2.35
C CYS A 21 13.79 2.42 3.59
N ASP A 22 12.59 2.36 4.15
CA ASP A 22 12.26 1.53 5.32
C ASP A 22 11.62 0.19 4.98
N PHE A 23 11.22 0.00 3.73
CA PHE A 23 10.59 -1.24 3.29
C PHE A 23 11.50 -2.46 3.46
N ASN A 24 10.86 -3.62 3.65
CA ASN A 24 11.50 -4.93 3.80
C ASN A 24 12.18 -5.37 2.49
N THR A 25 13.35 -4.79 2.22
CA THR A 25 14.03 -4.89 0.92
C THR A 25 15.48 -5.33 1.04
N TYR A 26 15.94 -6.05 0.02
CA TYR A 26 17.23 -6.72 -0.02
C TYR A 26 17.90 -6.45 -1.37
N THR A 27 19.20 -6.13 -1.33
CA THR A 27 20.01 -5.91 -2.54
C THR A 27 20.74 -7.16 -3.01
N ALA A 28 20.80 -8.20 -2.18
CA ALA A 28 21.41 -9.48 -2.53
C ALA A 28 20.60 -10.19 -3.63
N LEU A 29 21.31 -10.82 -4.57
CA LEU A 29 20.70 -11.61 -5.65
C LEU A 29 20.19 -12.96 -5.15
N ASP A 30 20.87 -13.50 -4.13
CA ASP A 30 20.63 -14.79 -3.52
C ASP A 30 20.83 -14.64 -2.01
N LEU A 31 19.81 -15.01 -1.24
CA LEU A 31 19.79 -14.95 0.22
C LEU A 31 19.91 -16.36 0.86
N GLY A 32 20.13 -17.39 0.03
CA GLY A 32 20.24 -18.80 0.44
C GLY A 32 18.89 -19.53 0.50
N GLU A 33 18.94 -20.87 0.59
CA GLU A 33 17.77 -21.76 0.68
C GLU A 33 16.73 -21.56 -0.43
N GLY A 34 17.16 -21.18 -1.64
CA GLY A 34 16.28 -20.92 -2.77
C GLY A 34 15.55 -19.57 -2.71
N ALA A 35 15.80 -18.74 -1.69
CA ALA A 35 15.35 -17.34 -1.63
C ALA A 35 16.24 -16.46 -2.53
N SER A 36 16.13 -16.67 -3.83
CA SER A 36 16.83 -15.93 -4.88
C SER A 36 15.82 -15.38 -5.88
N ARG A 37 16.24 -14.37 -6.66
CA ARG A 37 15.37 -13.79 -7.71
C ARG A 37 14.84 -14.85 -8.67
N ALA A 38 15.68 -15.81 -9.07
CA ALA A 38 15.34 -16.83 -10.06
C ALA A 38 14.33 -17.89 -9.57
N ASN A 39 14.13 -18.03 -8.25
CA ASN A 39 13.22 -19.01 -7.68
C ASN A 39 12.08 -18.36 -6.88
N TYR A 40 12.06 -17.02 -6.81
CA TYR A 40 11.10 -16.28 -6.00
C TYR A 40 9.66 -16.51 -6.47
N ALA A 41 9.38 -16.45 -7.77
CA ALA A 41 8.03 -16.69 -8.29
C ALA A 41 7.50 -18.06 -7.89
N THR A 42 8.32 -19.11 -7.98
CA THR A 42 7.96 -20.47 -7.53
C THR A 42 7.55 -20.50 -6.06
N LEU A 43 8.31 -19.80 -5.19
CA LEU A 43 8.03 -19.76 -3.75
C LEU A 43 6.79 -18.92 -3.44
N ALA A 44 6.60 -17.77 -4.10
CA ALA A 44 5.38 -16.97 -3.96
C ALA A 44 4.14 -17.74 -4.40
N CYS A 45 4.19 -18.47 -5.53
CA CYS A 45 3.10 -19.34 -5.96
C CYS A 45 2.85 -20.50 -4.96
N LEU A 46 3.89 -21.00 -4.29
CA LEU A 46 3.75 -22.03 -3.24
C LEU A 46 3.06 -21.46 -2.00
N GLU A 47 3.44 -20.26 -1.58
CA GLU A 47 2.78 -19.54 -0.50
C GLU A 47 1.31 -19.30 -0.81
N MET A 48 0.97 -18.79 -2.01
CA MET A 48 -0.41 -18.59 -2.44
C MET A 48 -1.26 -19.85 -2.25
N ARG A 49 -0.73 -21.02 -2.62
CA ARG A 49 -1.39 -22.31 -2.41
C ARG A 49 -1.55 -22.65 -0.92
N HIS A 50 -0.57 -22.33 -0.07
CA HIS A 50 -0.67 -22.55 1.37
C HIS A 50 -1.68 -21.61 2.02
N VAL A 51 -1.68 -20.33 1.67
CA VAL A 51 -2.64 -19.34 2.15
C VAL A 51 -4.06 -19.71 1.71
N HIS A 52 -4.27 -20.04 0.44
CA HIS A 52 -5.58 -20.46 -0.05
C HIS A 52 -6.08 -21.73 0.66
N ALA A 53 -5.22 -22.75 0.81
CA ALA A 53 -5.59 -23.97 1.54
C ALA A 53 -5.91 -23.70 3.02
N TRP A 54 -5.19 -22.75 3.65
CA TRP A 54 -5.49 -22.30 5.01
C TRP A 54 -6.85 -21.59 5.07
N GLN A 55 -7.15 -20.69 4.13
CA GLN A 55 -8.46 -20.02 4.04
C GLN A 55 -9.60 -21.06 3.93
N GLU A 56 -9.48 -22.03 3.03
CA GLU A 56 -10.47 -23.10 2.88
C GLU A 56 -10.66 -23.93 4.16
N ALA A 57 -9.56 -24.28 4.83
CA ALA A 57 -9.61 -25.03 6.08
C ALA A 57 -10.31 -24.27 7.23
N HIS A 58 -10.30 -22.94 7.18
CA HIS A 58 -10.91 -22.05 8.16
C HIS A 58 -12.26 -21.48 7.72
N GLY A 59 -12.81 -21.94 6.58
CA GLY A 59 -14.10 -21.48 6.06
C GLY A 59 -14.09 -20.03 5.57
N ILE A 60 -12.90 -19.46 5.32
CA ILE A 60 -12.73 -18.15 4.73
C ILE A 60 -12.87 -18.31 3.22
N HIS A 61 -13.90 -17.69 2.66
CA HIS A 61 -14.24 -17.81 1.25
C HIS A 61 -14.40 -16.44 0.63
N GLU A 62 -13.36 -15.99 -0.05
CA GLU A 62 -13.33 -14.68 -0.68
C GLU A 62 -14.07 -14.68 -2.02
N PRO A 63 -14.64 -13.54 -2.46
CA PRO A 63 -15.02 -13.37 -3.86
C PRO A 63 -13.78 -13.38 -4.78
N PRO A 64 -13.98 -13.48 -6.11
CA PRO A 64 -12.89 -13.30 -7.07
C PRO A 64 -12.11 -12.01 -6.82
N ALA A 65 -10.79 -12.06 -6.97
CA ALA A 65 -9.93 -10.92 -6.69
C ALA A 65 -10.32 -9.74 -7.59
N SER A 66 -10.58 -8.60 -6.96
CA SER A 66 -10.93 -7.34 -7.62
C SER A 66 -9.67 -6.56 -8.00
N THR A 67 -8.57 -6.76 -7.26
CA THR A 67 -7.27 -6.16 -7.54
C THR A 67 -6.10 -7.11 -7.21
N VAL A 68 -5.01 -6.99 -7.94
CA VAL A 68 -3.71 -7.62 -7.64
C VAL A 68 -2.61 -6.58 -7.76
N PHE A 69 -1.82 -6.40 -6.72
CA PHE A 69 -0.76 -5.38 -6.69
C PHE A 69 0.60 -6.01 -6.39
N PHE A 70 1.56 -5.80 -7.30
CA PHE A 70 2.94 -6.20 -7.12
C PHE A 70 3.74 -4.97 -6.66
N GLY A 71 4.30 -5.04 -5.45
CA GLY A 71 5.05 -3.93 -4.85
C GLY A 71 6.21 -4.38 -3.99
N GLY A 72 6.72 -3.47 -3.16
CA GLY A 72 7.72 -3.74 -2.13
C GLY A 72 9.08 -3.14 -2.45
N GLY A 73 9.98 -3.97 -2.98
CA GLY A 73 11.29 -3.51 -3.46
C GLY A 73 11.22 -2.97 -4.87
N THR A 74 11.42 -3.84 -5.85
CA THR A 74 11.25 -3.52 -7.26
C THR A 74 10.77 -4.80 -7.96
N PRO A 75 9.45 -5.02 -8.10
CA PRO A 75 8.91 -6.21 -8.75
C PRO A 75 9.54 -6.48 -10.12
N THR A 76 9.72 -5.42 -10.90
CA THR A 76 10.29 -5.45 -12.26
C THR A 76 11.78 -5.75 -12.34
N ILE A 77 12.43 -6.08 -11.21
CA ILE A 77 13.77 -6.68 -11.23
C ILE A 77 13.73 -8.17 -11.54
N LEU A 78 12.56 -8.79 -11.39
CA LEU A 78 12.28 -10.15 -11.83
C LEU A 78 11.94 -10.14 -13.33
N PRO A 79 12.09 -11.27 -14.03
CA PRO A 79 11.55 -11.44 -15.38
C PRO A 79 10.04 -11.13 -15.44
N ALA A 80 9.57 -10.57 -16.56
CA ALA A 80 8.15 -10.27 -16.72
C ALA A 80 7.30 -11.55 -16.65
N GLU A 81 7.81 -12.67 -17.16
CA GLU A 81 7.15 -13.97 -17.15
C GLU A 81 6.92 -14.49 -15.73
N ASP A 82 7.80 -14.15 -14.78
CA ASP A 82 7.66 -14.54 -13.37
C ASP A 82 6.47 -13.81 -12.73
N LEU A 83 6.31 -12.51 -13.03
CA LEU A 83 5.15 -11.72 -12.59
C LEU A 83 3.85 -12.27 -13.17
N VAL A 84 3.85 -12.62 -14.46
CA VAL A 84 2.69 -13.25 -15.12
C VAL A 84 2.36 -14.61 -14.49
N THR A 85 3.37 -15.42 -14.17
CA THR A 85 3.17 -16.73 -13.52
C THR A 85 2.53 -16.59 -12.14
N MET A 86 2.97 -15.59 -11.35
CA MET A 86 2.35 -15.30 -10.05
C MET A 86 0.89 -14.85 -10.21
N LEU A 87 0.61 -13.97 -11.18
CA LEU A 87 -0.76 -13.54 -11.48
C LEU A 87 -1.66 -14.68 -11.96
N ASP A 88 -1.14 -15.59 -12.77
CA ASP A 88 -1.88 -16.79 -13.22
C ASP A 88 -2.20 -17.72 -12.05
N THR A 89 -1.32 -17.80 -11.05
CA THR A 89 -1.60 -18.56 -9.83
C THR A 89 -2.72 -17.89 -9.02
N VAL A 90 -2.76 -16.56 -8.96
CA VAL A 90 -3.87 -15.84 -8.32
C VAL A 90 -5.20 -16.15 -9.02
N ARG A 91 -5.21 -16.10 -10.36
CA ARG A 91 -6.38 -16.46 -11.20
C ARG A 91 -6.86 -17.88 -10.96
N GLU A 92 -5.94 -18.83 -10.81
CA GLU A 92 -6.26 -20.23 -10.57
C GLU A 92 -6.92 -20.45 -9.20
N LEU A 93 -6.39 -19.81 -8.15
CA LEU A 93 -6.81 -20.06 -6.77
C LEU A 93 -8.05 -19.26 -6.39
N TRP A 94 -8.02 -17.93 -6.57
CA TRP A 94 -9.11 -17.06 -6.12
C TRP A 94 -10.07 -16.66 -7.25
N GLY A 95 -9.67 -16.81 -8.52
CA GLY A 95 -10.38 -16.21 -9.64
C GLY A 95 -10.16 -14.70 -9.74
N MET A 96 -10.69 -14.07 -10.79
CA MET A 96 -10.60 -12.63 -11.03
C MET A 96 -11.94 -12.05 -11.46
N GLU A 97 -12.22 -10.82 -11.03
CA GLU A 97 -13.31 -10.00 -11.57
C GLU A 97 -13.08 -9.64 -13.06
N GLU A 98 -14.15 -9.45 -13.84
CA GLU A 98 -14.12 -9.17 -15.30
C GLU A 98 -13.27 -7.94 -15.67
N HIS A 99 -13.11 -7.00 -14.74
CA HIS A 99 -12.32 -5.76 -14.90
C HIS A 99 -11.41 -5.52 -13.71
N ALA A 100 -10.80 -6.57 -13.17
CA ALA A 100 -9.87 -6.43 -12.06
C ALA A 100 -8.70 -5.46 -12.40
N GLU A 101 -8.25 -4.71 -11.40
CA GLU A 101 -7.04 -3.87 -11.51
C GLU A 101 -5.81 -4.73 -11.22
N ILE A 102 -4.86 -4.82 -12.16
CA ILE A 102 -3.60 -5.53 -11.96
C ILE A 102 -2.46 -4.52 -12.10
N THR A 103 -1.84 -4.19 -10.98
CA THR A 103 -0.83 -3.14 -10.87
C THR A 103 0.54 -3.74 -10.56
N THR A 104 1.60 -3.21 -11.18
CA THR A 104 2.98 -3.43 -10.73
C THR A 104 3.72 -2.12 -10.55
N GLU A 105 4.49 -2.02 -9.47
CA GLU A 105 5.52 -1.00 -9.32
C GLU A 105 6.71 -1.28 -10.24
N ALA A 106 7.26 -0.23 -10.82
CA ALA A 106 8.40 -0.29 -11.72
C ALA A 106 9.47 0.75 -11.39
N ASN A 107 10.72 0.31 -11.39
CA ASN A 107 11.84 1.22 -11.50
C ASN A 107 12.01 1.60 -12.98
N PRO A 108 12.13 2.89 -13.33
CA PRO A 108 12.33 3.30 -14.72
C PRO A 108 13.54 2.64 -15.41
N ASP A 109 14.55 2.21 -14.65
CA ASP A 109 15.74 1.55 -15.22
C ASP A 109 15.59 0.02 -15.41
N SER A 110 14.50 -0.59 -14.92
CA SER A 110 14.33 -2.05 -14.95
C SER A 110 13.38 -2.55 -16.02
N VAL A 111 12.77 -1.67 -16.80
CA VAL A 111 11.82 -2.04 -17.85
C VAL A 111 12.19 -1.43 -19.20
N ASP A 112 11.76 -2.10 -20.26
CA ASP A 112 11.78 -1.60 -21.63
C ASP A 112 10.46 -1.96 -22.33
N ARG A 113 10.36 -1.68 -23.63
CA ARG A 113 9.14 -1.97 -24.41
C ARG A 113 8.77 -3.44 -24.44
N GLU A 114 9.73 -4.34 -24.53
CA GLU A 114 9.48 -5.78 -24.61
C GLU A 114 8.95 -6.28 -23.27
N TYR A 115 9.58 -5.87 -22.17
CA TYR A 115 9.14 -6.16 -20.82
C TYR A 115 7.68 -5.71 -20.58
N LEU A 116 7.39 -4.45 -20.90
CA LEU A 116 6.04 -3.88 -20.75
C LEU A 116 5.01 -4.59 -21.64
N HIS A 117 5.41 -4.99 -22.85
CA HIS A 117 4.54 -5.76 -23.74
C HIS A 117 4.19 -7.13 -23.14
N THR A 118 5.17 -7.85 -22.59
CA THR A 118 4.96 -9.14 -21.92
C THR A 118 3.97 -9.01 -20.76
N LEU A 119 4.15 -7.99 -19.90
CA LEU A 119 3.19 -7.73 -18.82
C LEU A 119 1.77 -7.46 -19.35
N ARG A 120 1.65 -6.66 -20.42
CA ARG A 120 0.36 -6.31 -20.99
C ARG A 120 -0.37 -7.55 -21.53
N GLN A 121 0.36 -8.45 -22.20
CA GLN A 121 -0.17 -9.73 -22.69
C GLN A 121 -0.54 -10.67 -21.53
N GLY A 122 0.22 -10.63 -20.43
CA GLY A 122 -0.10 -11.36 -19.20
C GLY A 122 -1.31 -10.82 -18.44
N GLY A 123 -1.84 -9.66 -18.83
CA GLY A 123 -3.07 -9.07 -18.28
C GLY A 123 -2.85 -8.05 -17.16
N PHE A 124 -1.63 -7.52 -17.01
CA PHE A 124 -1.41 -6.30 -16.21
C PHE A 124 -2.15 -5.12 -16.86
N THR A 125 -2.81 -4.29 -16.05
CA THR A 125 -3.63 -3.16 -16.51
C THR A 125 -3.03 -1.81 -16.12
N ARG A 126 -2.20 -1.77 -15.07
CA ARG A 126 -1.64 -0.54 -14.52
C ARG A 126 -0.16 -0.67 -14.13
N ILE A 127 0.59 0.42 -14.26
CA ILE A 127 2.00 0.48 -13.83
C ILE A 127 2.26 1.77 -13.05
N SER A 128 2.90 1.64 -11.89
CA SER A 128 3.41 2.79 -11.12
C SER A 128 4.92 2.95 -11.29
N PHE A 129 5.35 4.09 -11.81
CA PHE A 129 6.76 4.41 -11.97
C PHE A 129 7.28 5.27 -10.81
N GLY A 130 8.29 4.77 -10.11
CA GLY A 130 8.95 5.56 -9.07
C GLY A 130 9.78 6.71 -9.65
N MET A 131 9.20 7.89 -9.84
CA MET A 131 9.90 9.09 -10.33
C MET A 131 10.66 9.81 -9.20
N GLN A 132 10.01 9.94 -8.05
CA GLN A 132 10.43 10.62 -6.83
C GLN A 132 10.65 12.13 -6.99
N SER A 133 11.47 12.54 -7.94
CA SER A 133 11.73 13.95 -8.26
C SER A 133 12.25 14.08 -9.70
N SER A 134 11.99 15.22 -10.34
CA SER A 134 12.63 15.58 -11.62
C SER A 134 14.00 16.22 -11.42
N VAL A 135 14.34 16.61 -10.18
CA VAL A 135 15.48 17.48 -9.89
C VAL A 135 16.71 16.63 -9.50
N PRO A 136 17.82 16.70 -10.25
CA PRO A 136 18.95 15.80 -10.05
C PRO A 136 19.62 15.84 -8.66
N HIS A 137 19.60 17.00 -7.98
CA HIS A 137 20.21 17.09 -6.66
C HIS A 137 19.32 16.46 -5.58
N VAL A 138 17.99 16.59 -5.69
CA VAL A 138 17.02 15.92 -4.82
C VAL A 138 17.13 14.42 -4.97
N LEU A 139 17.20 13.91 -6.21
CA LEU A 139 17.40 12.48 -6.48
C LEU A 139 18.70 11.94 -5.83
N ARG A 140 19.80 12.72 -5.87
CA ARG A 140 21.04 12.34 -5.18
C ARG A 140 20.88 12.27 -3.67
N THR A 141 20.15 13.21 -3.05
CA THR A 141 19.83 13.17 -1.62
C THR A 141 19.05 11.91 -1.27
N LEU A 142 18.12 11.51 -2.12
CA LEU A 142 17.29 10.30 -1.96
C LEU A 142 18.04 8.99 -2.30
N ASP A 143 19.32 9.04 -2.69
CA ASP A 143 20.10 7.93 -3.25
C ASP A 143 19.42 7.24 -4.47
N ARG A 144 18.60 8.00 -5.22
CA ARG A 144 17.97 7.53 -6.46
C ARG A 144 18.95 7.69 -7.62
N THR A 145 19.12 6.63 -8.41
CA THR A 145 20.11 6.58 -9.49
C THR A 145 19.53 6.46 -10.89
N HIS A 146 18.20 6.54 -11.02
CA HIS A 146 17.56 6.38 -12.31
C HIS A 146 17.80 7.59 -13.22
N ASP A 147 17.74 7.36 -14.53
CA ASP A 147 17.75 8.46 -15.50
C ASP A 147 16.35 9.05 -15.62
N PRO A 148 16.13 10.35 -15.34
CA PRO A 148 14.81 10.97 -15.50
C PRO A 148 14.22 10.82 -16.91
N ARG A 149 15.07 10.66 -17.94
CA ARG A 149 14.61 10.41 -19.32
C ARG A 149 13.90 9.07 -19.47
N ASN A 150 14.31 8.06 -18.69
CA ASN A 150 13.67 6.75 -18.71
C ASN A 150 12.23 6.83 -18.20
N VAL A 151 11.92 7.74 -17.25
CA VAL A 151 10.54 7.96 -16.80
C VAL A 151 9.67 8.40 -17.98
N ILE A 152 10.12 9.40 -18.75
CA ILE A 152 9.38 9.95 -19.89
C ILE A 152 9.14 8.86 -20.95
N ASP A 153 10.19 8.14 -21.33
CA ASP A 153 10.08 7.10 -22.36
C ASP A 153 9.20 5.94 -21.92
N ASN A 154 9.35 5.46 -20.68
CA ASN A 154 8.56 4.35 -20.18
C ASN A 154 7.08 4.70 -20.01
N VAL A 155 6.76 5.90 -19.52
CA VAL A 155 5.37 6.37 -19.46
C VAL A 155 4.75 6.40 -20.85
N ARG A 156 5.46 6.98 -21.85
CA ARG A 156 4.97 6.99 -23.23
C ARG A 156 4.73 5.59 -23.76
N ILE A 157 5.67 4.66 -23.56
CA ILE A 157 5.55 3.28 -24.04
C ILE A 157 4.40 2.55 -23.34
N ALA A 158 4.25 2.71 -22.02
CA ALA A 158 3.18 2.09 -21.26
C ALA A 158 1.80 2.58 -21.74
N LYS A 159 1.63 3.89 -21.97
CA LYS A 159 0.40 4.45 -22.55
C LYS A 159 0.12 3.94 -23.96
N GLU A 160 1.14 3.83 -24.82
CA GLU A 160 1.01 3.24 -26.17
C GLU A 160 0.55 1.77 -26.12
N LEU A 161 0.92 1.04 -25.08
CA LEU A 161 0.49 -0.35 -24.84
C LEU A 161 -0.88 -0.45 -24.13
N GLY A 162 -1.49 0.68 -23.79
CA GLY A 162 -2.81 0.76 -23.16
C GLY A 162 -2.81 0.35 -21.69
N PHE A 163 -1.75 0.71 -20.95
CA PHE A 163 -1.76 0.71 -19.49
C PHE A 163 -2.36 2.01 -18.95
N GLU A 164 -3.02 1.94 -17.81
CA GLU A 164 -3.09 3.08 -16.89
C GLU A 164 -1.72 3.31 -16.27
N VAL A 165 -1.32 4.57 -16.16
CA VAL A 165 0.03 4.89 -15.69
C VAL A 165 -0.02 5.86 -14.53
N SER A 166 0.74 5.56 -13.49
CA SER A 166 1.03 6.47 -12.38
C SER A 166 2.51 6.78 -12.25
N VAL A 167 2.81 7.92 -11.64
CA VAL A 167 4.15 8.22 -11.13
C VAL A 167 4.10 8.56 -9.66
N ASP A 168 5.11 8.11 -8.93
CA ASP A 168 5.27 8.38 -7.51
C ASP A 168 6.28 9.49 -7.30
N LEU A 169 5.95 10.47 -6.49
CA LEU A 169 6.79 11.59 -6.07
C LEU A 169 7.03 11.54 -4.56
N ILE A 170 8.15 12.09 -4.12
CA ILE A 170 8.47 12.28 -2.70
C ILE A 170 8.85 13.74 -2.50
N TYR A 171 8.18 14.40 -1.56
CA TYR A 171 8.48 15.78 -1.15
C TYR A 171 9.03 15.82 0.27
N GLY A 172 9.67 16.93 0.65
CA GLY A 172 10.26 17.10 1.99
C GLY A 172 11.71 16.62 2.08
N ALA A 173 12.36 16.35 0.94
CA ALA A 173 13.74 15.87 0.91
C ALA A 173 14.72 16.93 1.46
N PRO A 174 15.74 16.55 2.26
CA PRO A 174 16.72 17.50 2.78
C PRO A 174 17.41 18.32 1.68
N GLY A 175 17.24 19.64 1.75
CA GLY A 175 17.78 20.58 0.77
C GLY A 175 16.91 20.84 -0.45
N GLU A 176 15.74 20.20 -0.57
CA GLU A 176 14.75 20.49 -1.61
C GLU A 176 14.02 21.79 -1.33
N SER A 177 14.07 22.73 -2.29
CA SER A 177 13.30 23.98 -2.21
C SER A 177 11.87 23.82 -2.75
N LEU A 178 10.98 24.76 -2.42
CA LEU A 178 9.65 24.83 -3.04
C LEU A 178 9.71 24.93 -4.57
N ALA A 179 10.73 25.59 -5.13
CA ALA A 179 10.90 25.68 -6.58
C ALA A 179 11.26 24.32 -7.21
N ASP A 180 12.08 23.52 -6.52
CA ASP A 180 12.42 22.15 -6.94
C ASP A 180 11.19 21.23 -6.88
N TRP A 181 10.37 21.40 -5.85
CA TRP A 181 9.11 20.68 -5.71
C TRP A 181 8.14 21.02 -6.84
N CYS A 182 7.87 22.32 -7.06
CA CYS A 182 7.02 22.76 -8.18
C CYS A 182 7.50 22.23 -9.53
N ALA A 183 8.82 22.20 -9.78
CA ALA A 183 9.37 21.65 -11.01
C ALA A 183 9.08 20.15 -11.18
N SER A 184 9.11 19.39 -10.08
CA SER A 184 8.80 17.95 -10.10
C SER A 184 7.31 17.68 -10.30
N VAL A 185 6.44 18.42 -9.63
CA VAL A 185 4.98 18.33 -9.84
C VAL A 185 4.61 18.73 -11.27
N GLN A 186 5.17 19.83 -11.77
CA GLN A 186 4.96 20.27 -13.16
C GLN A 186 5.41 19.21 -14.17
N THR A 187 6.59 18.61 -13.95
CA THR A 187 7.09 17.53 -14.82
C THR A 187 6.13 16.33 -14.80
N ALA A 188 5.63 15.93 -13.63
CA ALA A 188 4.68 14.82 -13.52
C ALA A 188 3.36 15.11 -14.25
N ILE A 189 2.84 16.34 -14.16
CA ILE A 189 1.66 16.79 -14.92
C ILE A 189 1.94 16.72 -16.44
N GLU A 190 3.11 17.15 -16.90
CA GLU A 190 3.50 17.16 -18.31
C GLU A 190 3.65 15.76 -18.91
N LEU A 191 3.89 14.73 -18.09
CA LEU A 191 3.84 13.33 -18.54
C LEU A 191 2.42 12.92 -18.96
N GLY A 192 1.40 13.64 -18.49
CA GLY A 192 0.00 13.38 -18.78
C GLY A 192 -0.46 12.01 -18.26
N VAL A 193 0.06 11.58 -17.11
CA VAL A 193 -0.35 10.34 -16.45
C VAL A 193 -1.77 10.44 -15.90
N ASP A 194 -2.40 9.29 -15.67
CA ASP A 194 -3.79 9.23 -15.19
C ASP A 194 -3.87 9.43 -13.67
N HIS A 195 -2.75 9.23 -12.98
CA HIS A 195 -2.63 9.24 -11.53
C HIS A 195 -1.23 9.67 -11.07
N ILE A 196 -1.17 10.43 -9.97
CA ILE A 196 0.06 10.86 -9.33
C ILE A 196 -0.05 10.58 -7.83
N SER A 197 0.93 9.85 -7.31
CA SER A 197 1.17 9.70 -5.88
C SER A 197 2.21 10.73 -5.44
N ALA A 198 2.00 11.47 -4.35
CA ALA A 198 2.98 12.35 -3.74
C ALA A 198 3.06 12.11 -2.23
N TYR A 199 4.17 11.55 -1.78
CA TYR A 199 4.39 11.16 -0.38
C TYR A 199 5.28 12.17 0.35
N ALA A 200 4.91 12.52 1.59
CA ALA A 200 5.83 13.16 2.52
C ALA A 200 7.00 12.23 2.84
N LEU A 201 8.20 12.79 3.02
CA LEU A 201 9.38 12.01 3.32
C LEU A 201 9.44 11.66 4.82
N THR A 202 8.92 10.50 5.18
CA THR A 202 9.09 9.96 6.54
C THR A 202 10.45 9.25 6.66
N ILE A 203 11.17 9.51 7.76
CA ILE A 203 12.49 8.92 8.01
C ILE A 203 12.53 8.11 9.30
N GLU A 204 12.78 6.81 9.16
CA GLU A 204 13.00 5.93 10.30
C GLU A 204 14.46 5.98 10.80
N PRO A 205 14.71 5.93 12.13
CA PRO A 205 16.05 6.06 12.70
C PRO A 205 17.07 5.04 12.19
N HIS A 206 16.60 3.85 11.80
CA HIS A 206 17.44 2.74 11.39
C HIS A 206 17.83 2.78 9.90
N THR A 207 17.31 3.73 9.13
CA THR A 207 17.69 3.97 7.74
C THR A 207 19.07 4.64 7.64
N LYS A 208 19.66 4.67 6.44
CA LYS A 208 20.93 5.40 6.21
C LYS A 208 20.72 6.90 6.44
N MET A 209 19.63 7.45 5.93
CA MET A 209 19.28 8.85 6.07
C MET A 209 18.99 9.21 7.54
N GLY A 210 18.28 8.35 8.28
CA GLY A 210 18.03 8.53 9.72
C GLY A 210 19.31 8.64 10.53
N ARG A 211 20.33 7.80 10.24
CA ARG A 211 21.65 7.92 10.87
C ARG A 211 22.37 9.23 10.50
N GLN A 212 22.25 9.69 9.25
CA GLN A 212 22.86 10.94 8.82
C GLN A 212 22.21 12.15 9.52
N ILE A 213 20.88 12.18 9.64
CA ILE A 213 20.13 13.20 10.40
C ILE A 213 20.56 13.20 11.87
N ALA A 214 20.57 12.02 12.52
CA ALA A 214 20.96 11.90 13.93
C ALA A 214 22.40 12.40 14.19
N SER A 215 23.28 12.28 13.20
CA SER A 215 24.66 12.79 13.28
C SER A 215 24.83 14.25 12.84
N GLY A 216 23.75 14.93 12.42
CA GLY A 216 23.78 16.30 11.93
C GLY A 216 24.41 16.50 10.55
N GLN A 217 24.58 15.42 9.76
CA GLN A 217 25.14 15.49 8.40
C GLN A 217 24.16 16.10 7.39
N ILE A 218 22.87 15.88 7.60
CA ILE A 218 21.76 16.42 6.79
C ILE A 218 20.65 16.89 7.74
N ALA A 219 19.82 17.83 7.29
CA ALA A 219 18.66 18.28 8.06
C ALA A 219 17.57 17.21 8.08
N ALA A 220 16.76 17.19 9.15
CA ALA A 220 15.52 16.44 9.17
C ALA A 220 14.47 17.11 8.25
N PRO A 221 13.49 16.35 7.74
CA PRO A 221 12.26 16.92 7.18
C PRO A 221 11.61 17.89 8.17
N ASN A 222 10.84 18.85 7.64
CA ASN A 222 10.19 19.88 8.41
C ASN A 222 8.70 19.91 8.08
N ASP A 223 7.86 19.73 9.10
CA ASP A 223 6.41 19.59 8.94
C ASP A 223 5.75 20.81 8.26
N ASP A 224 6.21 22.04 8.55
CA ASP A 224 5.68 23.25 7.92
C ASP A 224 6.05 23.32 6.41
N ASP A 225 7.27 22.91 6.05
CA ASP A 225 7.70 22.80 4.65
C ASP A 225 6.93 21.70 3.90
N GLU A 226 6.73 20.55 4.55
CA GLU A 226 5.94 19.44 4.00
C GLU A 226 4.47 19.82 3.80
N ALA A 227 3.87 20.53 4.76
CA ALA A 227 2.50 21.04 4.63
C ALA A 227 2.39 22.02 3.45
N ALA A 228 3.33 22.97 3.31
CA ALA A 228 3.36 23.89 2.18
C ALA A 228 3.51 23.16 0.84
N LYS A 229 4.35 22.12 0.77
CA LYS A 229 4.53 21.30 -0.43
C LYS A 229 3.28 20.48 -0.77
N TYR A 230 2.58 19.95 0.23
CA TYR A 230 1.29 19.28 0.04
C TYR A 230 0.24 20.23 -0.54
N GLU A 231 0.10 21.43 0.01
CA GLU A 231 -0.84 22.44 -0.51
C GLU A 231 -0.52 22.85 -1.96
N ILE A 232 0.76 22.98 -2.30
CA ILE A 232 1.22 23.24 -3.68
C ILE A 232 0.83 22.08 -4.59
N ALA A 233 1.08 20.84 -4.18
CA ALA A 233 0.73 19.66 -4.96
C ALA A 233 -0.77 19.60 -5.21
N ASP A 234 -1.58 19.73 -4.16
CA ASP A 234 -3.03 19.70 -4.24
C ASP A 234 -3.58 20.78 -5.19
N ALA A 235 -3.06 22.02 -5.10
CA ALA A 235 -3.46 23.10 -5.99
C ALA A 235 -3.09 22.84 -7.45
N MET A 236 -1.83 22.47 -7.73
CA MET A 236 -1.34 22.25 -9.09
C MET A 236 -1.99 21.03 -9.77
N LEU A 237 -2.15 19.93 -9.02
CA LEU A 237 -2.77 18.70 -9.54
C LEU A 237 -4.27 18.92 -9.79
N SER A 238 -4.96 19.65 -8.90
CA SER A 238 -6.37 20.04 -9.10
C SER A 238 -6.56 20.93 -10.32
N GLU A 239 -5.68 21.91 -10.54
CA GLU A 239 -5.73 22.77 -11.73
C GLU A 239 -5.48 21.97 -13.03
N ALA A 240 -4.66 20.92 -12.95
CA ALA A 240 -4.45 19.98 -14.05
C ALA A 240 -5.59 18.98 -14.27
N GLY A 241 -6.64 18.99 -13.43
CA GLY A 241 -7.81 18.13 -13.55
C GLY A 241 -7.72 16.79 -12.81
N LEU A 242 -6.69 16.60 -11.97
CA LEU A 242 -6.57 15.44 -11.08
C LEU A 242 -7.23 15.74 -9.73
N GLN A 243 -8.00 14.81 -9.20
CA GLN A 243 -8.73 14.95 -7.95
C GLN A 243 -8.04 14.14 -6.85
N TRP A 244 -7.85 14.77 -5.69
CA TRP A 244 -7.45 14.08 -4.49
C TRP A 244 -8.51 13.02 -4.13
N TYR A 245 -8.10 11.76 -3.96
CA TYR A 245 -9.02 10.69 -3.58
C TYR A 245 -8.70 10.04 -2.24
N GLU A 246 -7.44 10.11 -1.80
CA GLU A 246 -6.96 9.71 -0.47
C GLU A 246 -5.62 10.39 -0.15
N ILE A 247 -5.23 10.38 1.13
CA ILE A 247 -3.96 10.85 1.72
C ILE A 247 -2.95 11.47 0.75
N SER A 248 -2.29 10.63 -0.05
CA SER A 248 -1.12 10.97 -0.88
C SER A 248 -1.38 10.83 -2.37
N ASN A 249 -2.63 10.67 -2.81
CA ASN A 249 -2.93 10.31 -4.19
C ASN A 249 -3.98 11.21 -4.86
N TRP A 250 -3.68 11.56 -6.11
CA TRP A 250 -4.53 12.32 -7.02
C TRP A 250 -4.71 11.57 -8.33
N ALA A 251 -5.92 11.53 -8.87
CA ALA A 251 -6.22 10.84 -10.13
C ALA A 251 -7.19 11.60 -11.00
N ALA A 252 -7.15 11.37 -12.31
CA ALA A 252 -8.27 11.72 -13.16
C ALA A 252 -9.51 10.92 -12.70
N PRO A 253 -10.72 11.48 -12.71
CA PRO A 253 -11.92 10.77 -12.25
C PRO A 253 -12.10 9.42 -12.96
N GLY A 254 -12.19 8.34 -12.18
CA GLY A 254 -12.29 6.97 -12.69
C GLY A 254 -10.95 6.25 -12.90
N HIS A 255 -9.83 6.90 -12.59
CA HIS A 255 -8.48 6.33 -12.63
C HIS A 255 -7.82 6.21 -11.24
N GLU A 256 -8.61 6.35 -10.18
CA GLU A 256 -8.18 6.10 -8.80
C GLU A 256 -7.66 4.66 -8.67
N SER A 257 -6.55 4.44 -7.95
CA SER A 257 -6.13 3.05 -7.70
C SER A 257 -7.13 2.38 -6.79
N ARG A 258 -7.79 1.35 -7.32
CA ARG A 258 -8.74 0.52 -6.57
C ARG A 258 -8.03 -0.20 -5.43
N HIS A 259 -6.80 -0.64 -5.63
CA HIS A 259 -6.02 -1.32 -4.59
C HIS A 259 -5.68 -0.36 -3.43
N ASN A 260 -5.24 0.87 -3.72
CA ASN A 260 -5.01 1.86 -2.66
C ASN A 260 -6.31 2.17 -1.90
N LEU A 261 -7.43 2.31 -2.61
CA LEU A 261 -8.75 2.51 -2.00
C LEU A 261 -9.20 1.31 -1.15
N GLY A 262 -8.84 0.08 -1.55
CA GLY A 262 -9.15 -1.14 -0.83
C GLY A 262 -8.61 -1.11 0.61
N TYR A 263 -7.34 -0.72 0.77
CA TYR A 263 -6.72 -0.52 2.08
C TYR A 263 -7.52 0.44 2.96
N TRP A 264 -7.88 1.62 2.45
CA TRP A 264 -8.62 2.63 3.22
C TRP A 264 -10.09 2.26 3.46
N ARG A 265 -10.66 1.39 2.64
CA ARG A 265 -12.00 0.83 2.84
C ARG A 265 -12.00 -0.39 3.76
N ASN A 266 -10.82 -0.79 4.25
CA ASN A 266 -10.59 -1.96 5.09
C ASN A 266 -11.20 -3.23 4.47
N VAL A 267 -10.93 -3.45 3.17
CA VAL A 267 -11.33 -4.67 2.45
C VAL A 267 -10.46 -5.85 2.90
N ASP A 268 -10.84 -7.05 2.48
CA ASP A 268 -10.03 -8.23 2.75
C ASP A 268 -8.94 -8.41 1.70
N TRP A 269 -7.74 -8.81 2.14
CA TRP A 269 -6.64 -9.08 1.23
C TRP A 269 -5.69 -10.17 1.72
N ALA A 270 -5.18 -10.94 0.76
CA ALA A 270 -4.07 -11.85 0.98
C ALA A 270 -2.74 -11.15 0.63
N GLY A 271 -1.86 -11.05 1.62
CA GLY A 271 -0.47 -10.63 1.41
C GLY A 271 0.42 -11.82 1.17
N ILE A 272 1.22 -11.76 0.10
CA ILE A 272 2.12 -12.83 -0.32
C ILE A 272 3.56 -12.32 -0.34
N GLY A 273 4.45 -13.06 0.30
CA GLY A 273 5.89 -12.83 0.26
C GLY A 273 6.46 -12.22 1.54
N PRO A 274 7.80 -12.18 1.67
CA PRO A 274 8.45 -11.87 2.94
C PRO A 274 8.03 -10.51 3.51
N GLY A 275 7.45 -10.51 4.71
CA GLY A 275 6.98 -9.31 5.41
C GLY A 275 5.66 -8.73 4.88
N ALA A 276 5.00 -9.39 3.92
CA ALA A 276 3.66 -9.02 3.50
C ALA A 276 2.67 -9.19 4.66
N HIS A 277 1.62 -8.38 4.65
CA HIS A 277 0.54 -8.47 5.63
C HIS A 277 -0.73 -8.95 4.94
N SER A 278 -1.55 -9.72 5.64
CA SER A 278 -2.89 -10.13 5.21
C SER A 278 -3.94 -9.60 6.18
N HIS A 279 -5.15 -9.39 5.69
CA HIS A 279 -6.32 -9.08 6.50
C HIS A 279 -7.52 -9.86 5.99
N TYR A 280 -8.26 -10.47 6.92
CA TYR A 280 -9.49 -11.20 6.63
C TYR A 280 -10.57 -10.77 7.62
N GLY A 281 -11.70 -10.35 7.10
CA GLY A 281 -12.88 -9.93 7.83
C GLY A 281 -13.76 -11.12 8.18
N GLU A 282 -14.68 -10.90 9.12
CA GLU A 282 -15.73 -11.84 9.51
C GLU A 282 -15.22 -13.23 9.93
N VAL A 283 -14.08 -13.27 10.64
CA VAL A 283 -13.49 -14.54 11.06
C VAL A 283 -14.15 -15.06 12.34
N PHE A 284 -15.35 -15.64 12.18
CA PHE A 284 -16.10 -16.25 13.27
C PHE A 284 -15.56 -17.65 13.57
N ASN A 285 -14.76 -17.78 14.62
CA ASN A 285 -14.09 -19.02 15.06
C ASN A 285 -12.84 -19.40 14.25
N VAL A 286 -11.81 -18.53 14.22
CA VAL A 286 -10.46 -19.11 14.24
C VAL A 286 -10.33 -19.76 15.62
N ALA A 287 -10.53 -21.08 15.70
CA ALA A 287 -10.10 -21.80 16.88
C ALA A 287 -8.63 -21.46 17.08
N ASP A 288 -8.28 -21.01 18.28
CA ASP A 288 -6.92 -20.67 18.69
C ASP A 288 -5.88 -21.48 17.89
N PRO A 289 -5.18 -20.88 16.92
CA PRO A 289 -4.25 -21.58 16.03
C PRO A 289 -3.27 -22.47 16.81
N GLU A 290 -2.89 -22.08 18.03
CA GLU A 290 -2.07 -22.90 18.92
C GLU A 290 -2.68 -24.29 19.23
N GLN A 291 -4.02 -24.39 19.33
CA GLN A 291 -4.71 -25.64 19.73
C GLN A 291 -4.90 -26.63 18.58
N GLN A 292 -4.95 -26.18 17.32
CA GLN A 292 -4.98 -27.08 16.16
C GLN A 292 -3.58 -27.36 15.60
N ASP A 293 -2.64 -26.41 15.69
CA ASP A 293 -1.25 -26.59 15.29
C ASP A 293 -0.43 -27.46 16.26
N ALA A 294 -0.96 -27.81 17.44
CA ALA A 294 -0.35 -28.83 18.30
C ALA A 294 -0.25 -30.22 17.63
N LYS A 295 -1.05 -30.50 16.58
CA LYS A 295 -0.85 -31.69 15.72
C LYS A 295 0.14 -31.47 14.58
N ALA A 296 0.45 -30.21 14.24
CA ALA A 296 1.36 -29.79 13.16
C ALA A 296 2.73 -29.28 13.66
N GLY A 297 2.93 -29.16 14.98
CA GLY A 297 4.21 -28.83 15.60
C GLY A 297 4.63 -27.36 15.46
N VAL A 298 3.70 -26.41 15.62
CA VAL A 298 3.98 -24.97 15.58
C VAL A 298 3.70 -24.30 16.93
N GLU A 299 4.63 -23.48 17.42
CA GLU A 299 4.36 -22.44 18.42
C GLU A 299 4.28 -21.11 17.63
N ILE A 300 3.09 -20.53 17.52
CA ILE A 300 2.87 -19.18 16.95
C ILE A 300 2.43 -18.31 18.12
N ALA A 301 3.13 -17.22 18.40
CA ALA A 301 2.76 -16.35 19.51
C ALA A 301 1.52 -15.51 19.15
N ALA A 302 0.37 -15.85 19.72
CA ALA A 302 -0.82 -15.02 19.66
C ALA A 302 -0.66 -13.78 20.57
N SER A 303 -1.06 -12.59 20.10
CA SER A 303 -1.31 -11.45 21.00
C SER A 303 -2.66 -11.65 21.69
N ALA A 304 -2.70 -11.48 23.01
CA ALA A 304 -3.84 -11.85 23.83
C ALA A 304 -5.00 -10.84 23.71
N SER A 305 -5.86 -11.01 22.69
CA SER A 305 -7.25 -10.56 22.74
C SER A 305 -8.15 -11.79 22.95
N THR A 306 -9.05 -11.73 23.91
CA THR A 306 -9.90 -12.88 24.30
C THR A 306 -10.86 -13.21 23.15
N ALA A 307 -10.72 -14.42 22.60
CA ALA A 307 -11.40 -14.95 21.41
C ALA A 307 -12.95 -14.95 21.40
N GLU A 308 -13.63 -14.42 22.41
CA GLU A 308 -15.10 -14.47 22.48
C GLU A 308 -15.82 -13.43 21.61
N GLN A 309 -15.11 -12.52 20.92
CA GLN A 309 -15.70 -11.43 20.12
C GLN A 309 -14.80 -10.90 18.96
N ALA A 310 -13.91 -11.72 18.41
CA ALA A 310 -13.05 -11.31 17.28
C ALA A 310 -13.87 -11.09 15.99
N CYS A 311 -13.62 -9.99 15.29
CA CYS A 311 -14.33 -9.60 14.06
C CYS A 311 -13.46 -9.74 12.81
N SER A 312 -12.14 -9.63 12.92
CA SER A 312 -11.20 -9.80 11.82
C SER A 312 -9.84 -10.33 12.31
N LEU A 313 -9.02 -10.78 11.37
CA LEU A 313 -7.67 -11.28 11.59
C LEU A 313 -6.70 -10.47 10.72
N ARG A 314 -5.60 -10.01 11.31
CA ARG A 314 -4.46 -9.48 10.58
C ARG A 314 -3.25 -10.38 10.83
N ALA A 315 -2.55 -10.76 9.77
CA ALA A 315 -1.35 -11.58 9.86
C ALA A 315 -0.19 -10.96 9.10
N TRP A 316 1.04 -11.32 9.45
CA TRP A 316 2.25 -10.85 8.77
C TRP A 316 3.25 -11.97 8.56
N ASP A 317 3.79 -12.00 7.35
CA ASP A 317 4.79 -12.94 6.90
C ASP A 317 6.13 -12.74 7.59
N ILE A 318 6.91 -13.83 7.67
CA ILE A 318 8.30 -13.78 8.08
C ILE A 318 9.07 -12.80 7.17
N PRO A 319 9.69 -11.74 7.70
CA PRO A 319 10.27 -10.68 6.90
C PRO A 319 11.55 -11.13 6.18
N HIS A 320 12.32 -12.05 6.77
CA HIS A 320 13.58 -12.48 6.18
C HIS A 320 13.37 -13.56 5.10
N PRO A 321 13.69 -13.32 3.82
CA PRO A 321 13.34 -14.22 2.70
C PRO A 321 13.84 -15.65 2.85
N ARG A 322 15.04 -15.85 3.40
CA ARG A 322 15.57 -17.19 3.69
C ARG A 322 14.70 -17.97 4.69
N VAL A 323 14.25 -17.33 5.76
CA VAL A 323 13.48 -17.99 6.82
C VAL A 323 12.06 -18.25 6.34
N TRP A 324 11.49 -17.31 5.60
CA TRP A 324 10.24 -17.47 4.87
C TRP A 324 10.26 -18.67 3.91
N ALA A 325 11.30 -18.80 3.08
CA ALA A 325 11.46 -19.93 2.17
C ALA A 325 11.55 -21.29 2.89
N VAL A 326 12.24 -21.32 4.05
CA VAL A 326 12.32 -22.52 4.90
C VAL A 326 10.96 -22.87 5.49
N ALA A 327 10.14 -21.89 5.90
CA ALA A 327 8.78 -22.15 6.40
C ALA A 327 7.89 -22.78 5.33
N LEU A 328 7.93 -22.26 4.09
CA LEU A 328 7.21 -22.81 2.95
C LEU A 328 7.62 -24.26 2.63
N ALA A 329 8.92 -24.55 2.65
CA ALA A 329 9.43 -25.91 2.42
C ALA A 329 8.93 -26.93 3.46
N ASN A 330 8.48 -26.46 4.63
CA ASN A 330 7.89 -27.28 5.68
C ASN A 330 6.34 -27.31 5.63
N HIS A 331 5.73 -26.91 4.50
CA HIS A 331 4.29 -26.90 4.27
C HIS A 331 3.48 -26.05 5.26
N ARG A 332 4.01 -24.88 5.63
CA ARG A 332 3.36 -23.93 6.53
C ARG A 332 3.01 -22.65 5.79
N VAL A 333 1.92 -22.00 6.22
CA VAL A 333 1.74 -20.57 5.93
C VAL A 333 2.87 -19.82 6.65
N PRO A 334 3.67 -19.00 5.96
CA PRO A 334 4.92 -18.48 6.50
C PRO A 334 4.70 -17.22 7.37
N TRP A 335 3.63 -17.18 8.16
CA TRP A 335 3.36 -16.11 9.10
C TRP A 335 4.35 -16.13 10.26
N GLN A 336 4.92 -14.96 10.57
CA GLN A 336 5.65 -14.76 11.81
C GLN A 336 4.69 -14.57 12.99
N GLY A 337 3.53 -13.97 12.73
CA GLY A 337 2.49 -13.75 13.74
C GLY A 337 1.19 -13.26 13.13
N TYR A 338 0.18 -13.15 13.99
CA TYR A 338 -1.12 -12.60 13.67
C TYR A 338 -1.72 -11.95 14.91
N GLU A 339 -2.74 -11.12 14.71
CA GLU A 339 -3.60 -10.55 15.73
C GLU A 339 -5.07 -10.75 15.38
N LEU A 340 -5.89 -10.93 16.42
CA LEU A 340 -7.35 -10.93 16.30
C LEU A 340 -7.86 -9.56 16.72
N ILE A 341 -8.60 -8.92 15.83
CA ILE A 341 -9.12 -7.56 16.00
C ILE A 341 -10.51 -7.66 16.61
N SER A 342 -10.69 -7.05 17.78
CA SER A 342 -11.96 -6.98 18.48
C SER A 342 -12.95 -6.03 17.79
N ALA A 343 -14.23 -6.13 18.14
CA ALA A 343 -15.25 -5.19 17.66
C ALA A 343 -14.94 -3.71 17.98
N ALA A 344 -14.24 -3.45 19.09
CA ALA A 344 -13.83 -2.09 19.47
C ALA A 344 -12.70 -1.59 18.57
N GLU A 345 -11.63 -2.36 18.43
CA GLU A 345 -10.49 -2.02 17.56
C GLU A 345 -10.93 -1.87 16.10
N ASN A 346 -11.80 -2.74 15.59
CA ASN A 346 -12.34 -2.61 14.24
C ASN A 346 -13.16 -1.31 14.05
N ALA A 347 -13.87 -0.84 15.09
CA ALA A 347 -14.57 0.45 15.01
C ALA A 347 -13.58 1.63 14.94
N GLU A 348 -12.47 1.56 15.69
CA GLU A 348 -11.39 2.54 15.63
C GLU A 348 -10.74 2.56 14.24
N GLU A 349 -10.45 1.39 13.66
CA GLU A 349 -9.89 1.25 12.31
C GLU A 349 -10.79 1.83 11.23
N ILE A 350 -12.10 1.59 11.30
CA ILE A 350 -13.07 2.16 10.34
C ILE A 350 -12.99 3.69 10.34
N ILE A 351 -12.87 4.32 11.51
CA ILE A 351 -12.75 5.78 11.63
C ILE A 351 -11.41 6.26 11.10
N MET A 352 -10.33 5.64 11.55
CA MET A 352 -8.97 5.98 11.13
C MET A 352 -8.83 5.91 9.61
N LEU A 353 -9.29 4.84 8.99
CA LEU A 353 -9.11 4.62 7.56
C LEU A 353 -10.11 5.46 6.73
N GLY A 354 -11.37 5.57 7.16
CA GLY A 354 -12.42 6.16 6.34
C GLY A 354 -12.37 7.68 6.21
N ILE A 355 -11.92 8.43 7.24
CA ILE A 355 -11.84 9.90 7.18
C ILE A 355 -10.77 10.42 6.20
N ARG A 356 -9.90 9.52 5.75
CA ARG A 356 -8.80 9.79 4.83
C ARG A 356 -9.21 9.75 3.36
N LEU A 357 -10.47 9.43 3.08
CA LEU A 357 -11.04 9.32 1.74
C LEU A 357 -11.79 10.58 1.32
N HIS A 358 -11.71 10.93 0.03
CA HIS A 358 -12.45 12.06 -0.53
C HIS A 358 -13.97 11.86 -0.52
N GLU A 359 -14.44 10.61 -0.62
CA GLU A 359 -15.86 10.27 -0.52
C GLU A 359 -16.41 10.48 0.90
N GLY A 360 -15.53 10.76 1.86
CA GLY A 360 -15.85 11.06 3.23
C GLY A 360 -16.24 9.84 4.07
N PHE A 361 -16.31 10.09 5.37
CA PHE A 361 -16.72 9.13 6.38
C PHE A 361 -18.23 9.22 6.61
N ASP A 362 -18.93 8.11 6.44
CA ASP A 362 -20.39 8.00 6.56
C ASP A 362 -20.78 7.61 7.99
N LEU A 363 -21.39 8.56 8.72
CA LEU A 363 -21.70 8.41 10.13
C LEU A 363 -22.80 7.36 10.38
N ASP A 364 -23.82 7.31 9.52
CA ASP A 364 -24.93 6.37 9.66
C ASP A 364 -24.49 4.95 9.33
N ALA A 365 -23.73 4.77 8.23
CA ALA A 365 -23.18 3.47 7.87
C ALA A 365 -22.22 2.95 8.96
N PHE A 366 -21.44 3.83 9.59
CA PHE A 366 -20.60 3.47 10.74
C PHE A 366 -21.44 2.96 11.91
N THR A 367 -22.50 3.68 12.28
CA THR A 367 -23.37 3.27 13.39
C THR A 367 -24.13 1.98 13.09
N GLU A 368 -24.60 1.78 11.86
CA GLU A 368 -25.24 0.52 11.45
C GLU A 368 -24.25 -0.67 11.54
N ARG A 369 -22.99 -0.47 11.10
CA ARG A 369 -21.97 -1.53 11.07
C ARG A 369 -21.43 -1.87 12.46
N THR A 370 -21.25 -0.90 13.33
CA THR A 370 -20.53 -1.08 14.61
C THR A 370 -21.45 -1.08 15.84
N GLY A 371 -22.68 -0.55 15.71
CA GLY A 371 -23.56 -0.26 16.84
C GLY A 371 -23.09 0.89 17.73
N ARG A 372 -21.96 1.54 17.40
CA ARG A 372 -21.39 2.69 18.11
C ARG A 372 -21.75 3.99 17.42
N ARG A 373 -21.72 5.08 18.17
CA ARG A 373 -22.07 6.40 17.62
C ARG A 373 -21.01 7.44 17.91
N ILE A 374 -20.74 8.28 16.91
CA ILE A 374 -19.97 9.52 17.08
C ILE A 374 -20.95 10.64 17.45
N THR A 375 -20.64 11.38 18.51
CA THR A 375 -21.51 12.46 18.96
C THR A 375 -21.58 13.63 17.95
N ASN A 376 -22.78 14.14 17.72
CA ASN A 376 -22.98 15.28 16.80
C ASN A 376 -22.21 16.53 17.25
N TYR A 377 -22.01 16.72 18.55
CA TYR A 377 -21.28 17.86 19.10
C TYR A 377 -19.83 17.93 18.57
N VAL A 378 -19.13 16.80 18.51
CA VAL A 378 -17.75 16.76 18.00
C VAL A 378 -17.72 17.04 16.50
N VAL A 379 -18.67 16.48 15.75
CA VAL A 379 -18.80 16.75 14.31
C VAL A 379 -19.04 18.25 14.05
N ASP A 380 -19.99 18.86 14.76
CA ASP A 380 -20.32 20.28 14.58
C ASP A 380 -19.10 21.16 14.92
N SER A 381 -18.35 20.84 15.97
CA SER A 381 -17.11 21.54 16.32
C SER A 381 -16.03 21.42 15.25
N LEU A 382 -15.84 20.23 14.66
CA LEU A 382 -14.88 20.04 13.56
C LEU A 382 -15.25 20.83 12.31
N VAL A 383 -16.57 20.98 12.05
CA VAL A 383 -17.09 21.82 10.96
C VAL A 383 -16.87 23.30 11.24
N GLU A 384 -17.17 23.78 12.46
CA GLU A 384 -16.94 25.17 12.87
C GLU A 384 -15.46 25.57 12.78
N GLU A 385 -14.55 24.65 13.07
CA GLU A 385 -13.11 24.85 12.93
C GLU A 385 -12.60 24.75 11.48
N GLY A 386 -13.46 24.34 10.55
CA GLY A 386 -13.14 24.15 9.14
C GLY A 386 -12.22 22.97 8.87
N LEU A 387 -12.17 21.97 9.76
CA LEU A 387 -11.38 20.75 9.57
C LEU A 387 -12.14 19.73 8.71
N VAL A 388 -13.47 19.71 8.81
CA VAL A 388 -14.30 18.86 7.94
C VAL A 388 -15.45 19.68 7.35
N THR A 389 -15.96 19.26 6.20
CA THR A 389 -17.25 19.70 5.67
C THR A 389 -18.26 18.58 5.83
N ARG A 390 -19.54 18.94 6.00
CA ARG A 390 -20.63 17.97 6.07
C ARG A 390 -21.45 17.97 4.78
N ASP A 391 -21.64 16.79 4.20
CA ASP A 391 -22.53 16.53 3.07
C ASP A 391 -23.54 15.45 3.46
N GLY A 392 -24.74 15.87 3.88
CA GLY A 392 -25.72 14.98 4.51
C GLY A 392 -25.17 14.31 5.77
N GLU A 393 -25.03 12.98 5.73
CA GLU A 393 -24.48 12.16 6.83
C GLU A 393 -22.99 11.84 6.66
N ARG A 394 -22.34 12.41 5.64
CA ARG A 394 -20.90 12.27 5.42
C ARG A 394 -20.14 13.46 5.94
N ILE A 395 -19.00 13.20 6.56
CA ILE A 395 -17.99 14.20 6.86
C ILE A 395 -16.77 13.98 5.96
N ILE A 396 -16.30 15.06 5.33
CA ILE A 396 -15.17 15.03 4.39
C ILE A 396 -14.09 15.96 4.94
N ALA A 397 -12.85 15.49 5.05
CA ALA A 397 -11.74 16.33 5.48
C ALA A 397 -11.50 17.48 4.48
N THR A 398 -11.43 18.71 4.97
CA THR A 398 -11.00 19.85 4.15
C THR A 398 -9.49 19.76 3.87
N LEU A 399 -8.92 20.62 3.02
CA LEU A 399 -7.44 20.72 2.89
C LEU A 399 -6.75 20.86 4.25
N ARG A 400 -7.30 21.71 5.13
CA ARG A 400 -6.79 21.87 6.49
C ARG A 400 -6.97 20.61 7.34
N GLY A 401 -8.11 19.92 7.21
CA GLY A 401 -8.37 18.65 7.89
C GLY A 401 -7.48 17.50 7.42
N ARG A 402 -7.06 17.49 6.15
CA ARG A 402 -6.11 16.51 5.61
C ARG A 402 -4.73 16.68 6.24
N LEU A 403 -4.26 17.91 6.40
CA LEU A 403 -2.99 18.23 7.09
C LEU A 403 -3.04 17.94 8.59
N LEU A 404 -4.22 18.00 9.21
CA LEU A 404 -4.44 17.76 10.65
C LEU A 404 -5.27 16.49 10.89
N ASN A 405 -5.12 15.48 10.04
CA ASN A 405 -6.02 14.33 10.03
C ASN A 405 -5.98 13.54 11.33
N ASP A 406 -4.81 13.40 11.94
CA ASP A 406 -4.64 12.70 13.22
C ASP A 406 -5.42 13.38 14.36
N LEU A 407 -5.49 14.72 14.37
CA LEU A 407 -6.31 15.47 15.32
C LEU A 407 -7.80 15.23 15.09
N VAL A 408 -8.23 15.17 13.82
CA VAL A 408 -9.62 14.84 13.49
C VAL A 408 -9.97 13.45 13.99
N ILE A 409 -9.10 12.47 13.75
CA ILE A 409 -9.26 11.08 14.20
C ILE A 409 -9.33 11.00 15.71
N GLU A 410 -8.36 11.56 16.43
CA GLU A 410 -8.32 11.55 17.90
C GLU A 410 -9.64 12.05 18.49
N ARG A 411 -10.15 13.17 17.98
CA ARG A 411 -11.42 13.74 18.45
C ARG A 411 -12.63 12.86 18.15
N LEU A 412 -12.66 12.22 16.98
CA LEU A 412 -13.74 11.28 16.64
C LEU A 412 -13.71 10.06 17.55
N LEU A 413 -12.52 9.48 17.80
CA LEU A 413 -12.33 8.33 18.68
C LEU A 413 -12.73 8.64 20.13
N ASP A 414 -12.30 9.79 20.67
CA ASP A 414 -12.65 10.26 22.02
C ASP A 414 -14.16 10.48 22.22
N SER A 415 -14.90 10.59 21.11
CA SER A 415 -16.34 10.88 21.10
C SER A 415 -17.23 9.66 20.92
N LEU A 416 -16.66 8.46 20.88
CA LEU A 416 -17.39 7.22 20.66
C LEU A 416 -18.25 6.83 21.88
N GLU A 417 -19.55 6.68 21.64
CA GLU A 417 -20.56 6.18 22.58
C GLU A 417 -20.94 4.71 22.33
#